data_AF-A0A3D5NFR5-F1
#
_entry.id   AF-A0A3D5NFR5-F1
#
_cell.length_a   1.000
_cell.length_b   1.000
_cell.length_c   1.000
_cell.angle_alpha   90.00
_cell.angle_beta   90.00
_cell.angle_gamma   90.00
#
_symmetry.space_group_name_H-M   'P 1'
#
loop_
_entity.id
_entity.type
_entity.pdbx_description
1 polymer ?
#
loop_
_entity_poly.entity_id
_entity_poly.type
_entity_poly.pdbx_seq_one_letter_code
_entity_poly.pdbx_strand_id
1 'polypeptide(L)' 'LDKADAEKLVETAHTICPYSNATRGNVDVTTTIA' A
#
# COMPACT_ATOMS: atom_id res chain seq x y z
N LEU A 1 -6.32 -15.93 2.20
CA LEU A 1 -5.73 -14.98 3.17
C LEU A 1 -6.92 -14.28 3.82
N ASP A 2 -6.94 -14.11 5.13
CA ASP A 2 -7.98 -13.27 5.71
C ASP A 2 -7.71 -11.80 5.37
N LYS A 3 -8.74 -10.96 5.51
CA LYS A 3 -8.65 -9.55 5.15
C LYS A 3 -7.56 -8.82 5.95
N ALA A 4 -7.39 -9.15 7.23
CA ALA A 4 -6.44 -8.49 8.11
C ALA A 4 -4.98 -8.79 7.71
N ASP A 5 -4.71 -10.03 7.29
CA ASP A 5 -3.41 -10.42 6.79
C ASP A 5 -3.12 -9.79 5.42
N ALA A 6 -4.13 -9.66 4.56
CA ALA A 6 -3.99 -8.95 3.28
C ALA A 6 -3.64 -7.47 3.48
N GLU A 7 -4.29 -6.80 4.44
CA GLU A 7 -4.02 -5.40 4.79
C GLU A 7 -2.58 -5.20 5.27
N LYS A 8 -2.09 -6.06 6.17
CA LYS A 8 -0.71 -6.00 6.66
C LYS A 8 0.33 -6.18 5.56
N LEU A 9 0.09 -7.09 4.62
CA LEU A 9 0.98 -7.31 3.49
C LEU A 9 1.04 -6.08 2.57
N VAL A 10 -0.12 -5.48 2.29
CA VAL A 10 -0.22 -4.28 1.45
C VAL A 10 0.47 -3.08 2.12
N GLU A 11 0.26 -2.87 3.42
CA GLU A 11 0.99 -1.84 4.19
C GLU A 11 2.50 -2.04 4.10
N THR A 12 2.96 -3.27 4.32
CA THR A 12 4.39 -3.59 4.26
C THR A 12 4.95 -3.33 2.87
N ALA A 13 4.24 -3.72 1.81
CA ALA A 13 4.66 -3.49 0.43
C ALA A 13 4.78 -1.99 0.09
N HIS A 14 3.89 -1.14 0.62
CA HIS A 14 3.94 0.31 0.40
C HIS A 14 5.15 1.00 1.06
N THR A 15 5.86 0.33 1.96
CA THR A 15 7.13 0.86 2.52
C THR A 15 8.29 0.73 1.53
N ILE A 16 8.30 -0.32 0.71
CA ILE A 16 9.40 -0.64 -0.21
C ILE A 16 9.09 -0.33 -1.68
N CYS A 17 7.81 -0.19 -2.04
CA CYS A 17 7.40 0.00 -3.43
C CYS A 17 7.99 1.31 -4.00
N PRO A 18 8.76 1.25 -5.11
CA PRO A 18 9.42 2.42 -5.67
C PRO A 18 8.41 3.50 -6.10
N TYR A 19 7.26 3.09 -6.65
CA TYR A 19 6.21 4.03 -7.06
C TYR A 19 5.56 4.73 -5.86
N SER A 20 5.23 4.00 -4.80
CA SER A 20 4.66 4.60 -3.58
C SER A 20 5.59 5.60 -2.94
N ASN A 21 6.91 5.36 -3.00
CA ASN A 21 7.90 6.32 -2.52
C ASN A 21 8.03 7.53 -3.46
N ALA A 22 7.96 7.33 -4.78
CA ALA A 22 8.01 8.42 -5.76
C ALA A 22 6.80 9.36 -5.69
N THR A 23 5.62 8.84 -5.32
CA THR A 23 4.37 9.62 -5.26
C THR A 23 4.02 10.16 -3.87
N ARG A 24 4.79 9.81 -2.83
CA ARG A 24 4.50 10.15 -1.44
C ARG A 24 4.44 11.67 -1.24
N GLY A 25 3.27 12.17 -0.82
CA GLY A 25 3.02 13.60 -0.58
C GLY A 25 2.70 14.42 -1.83
N ASN A 26 2.75 13.81 -3.02
CA ASN A 26 2.46 14.51 -4.29
C ASN A 26 1.02 14.30 -4.78
N VAL A 27 0.45 13.12 -4.52
CA VAL A 27 -0.91 12.74 -4.92
C VAL A 27 -1.56 11.91 -3.82
N ASP A 28 -2.89 11.98 -3.73
CA ASP A 28 -3.66 11.12 -2.84
C ASP A 28 -3.82 9.73 -3.47
N VAL A 29 -3.54 8.69 -2.70
CA VAL A 29 -3.53 7.30 -3.16
C VAL A 29 -4.37 6.45 -2.21
N THR A 30 -5.39 5.78 -2.74
CA THR A 30 -6.23 4.85 -1.99
C THR A 30 -6.01 3.42 -2.50
N THR A 31 -5.81 2.48 -1.58
CA THR A 31 -5.64 1.06 -1.89
C THR A 31 -6.84 0.27 -1.37
N THR A 32 -7.48 -0.51 -2.23
CA THR A 32 -8.63 -1.35 -1.88
C THR A 32 -8.28 -2.82 -2.05
N ILE A 33 -8.66 -3.65 -1.06
CA ILE A 33 -8.51 -5.10 -1.11
C ILE A 33 -9.88 -5.71 -1.38
N ALA A 34 -9.96 -6.55 -2.40
CA ALA A 34 -11.16 -7.25 -2.83
C ALA A 34 -11.37 -8.58 -2.08
#